data_AF-A0A970WXP9-F1
#
_entry.id   AF-A0A970WXP9-F1
#
_cell.length_a   1.000
_cell.length_b   1.000
_cell.length_c   1.000
_cell.angle_alpha   90.00
_cell.angle_beta   90.00
_cell.angle_gamma   90.00
#
_symmetry.space_group_name_H-M   'P 1'
#
loop_
_entity.id
_entity.type
_entity.pdbx_description
1 polymer ?
#
loop_
_entity_poly.entity_id
_entity_poly.type
_entity_poly.pdbx_seq_one_letter_code
_entity_poly.pdbx_strand_id
1 'polypeptide(L)'
;MYSLKRNAKRLLLVLVAFALIFGLIGCGGTDEEPKEPTLQEKLETAVGSIVMENIATLSSNLVLPEKASGEYDIVWTISESKYAEIGTNRSGAPMIKISRPESTEGYKKFVITATISKDGATASREWEGYVKPLAEGVKVLTAAGVKAAEINASVLITGKVLIVCKSAGFWVVDETGAVYVYGAPGDVQPGDTVTVSGNKTVYYSLVEIEKPGIVIDTEGDGTYPYAEIATVGTVDDIFAFKSTDQENYGKVMTIEG
;
A
#
# COMPACT_ATOMS: atom_id res chain seq x y z
N MET A 1 -36.13 61.93 -4.80
CA MET A 1 -34.90 61.65 -5.58
C MET A 1 -33.66 62.34 -4.96
N TYR A 2 -33.49 62.25 -3.63
CA TYR A 2 -32.51 63.06 -2.87
C TYR A 2 -31.49 62.23 -2.07
N SER A 3 -31.38 60.93 -2.34
CA SER A 3 -30.50 60.00 -1.58
C SER A 3 -29.18 59.68 -2.31
N LEU A 4 -29.10 59.85 -3.63
CA LEU A 4 -27.93 59.45 -4.42
C LEU A 4 -26.76 60.46 -4.41
N LYS A 5 -27.01 61.75 -4.13
CA LYS A 5 -25.97 62.79 -4.19
C LYS A 5 -25.02 62.80 -2.97
N ARG A 6 -25.43 62.29 -1.80
CA ARG A 6 -24.59 62.31 -0.59
C ARG A 6 -23.58 61.17 -0.54
N ASN A 7 -23.88 60.06 -1.22
CA ASN A 7 -23.04 58.86 -1.22
C ASN A 7 -22.05 58.81 -2.41
N ALA A 8 -22.32 59.53 -3.50
CA ALA A 8 -21.38 59.63 -4.64
C ALA A 8 -20.07 60.37 -4.26
N LYS A 9 -20.13 61.39 -3.40
CA LYS A 9 -18.92 62.08 -2.88
C LYS A 9 -18.08 61.19 -1.96
N ARG A 10 -18.71 60.27 -1.22
CA ARG A 10 -18.00 59.31 -0.34
C ARG A 10 -17.44 58.13 -1.14
N LEU A 11 -18.12 57.70 -2.20
CA LEU A 11 -17.64 56.64 -3.10
C LEU A 11 -16.44 57.11 -3.96
N LEU A 12 -16.45 58.36 -4.42
CA LEU A 12 -15.33 58.95 -5.17
C LEU A 12 -14.09 59.14 -4.28
N LEU A 13 -14.27 59.49 -3.00
CA LEU A 13 -13.18 59.65 -2.03
C LEU A 13 -12.52 58.31 -1.67
N VAL A 14 -13.30 57.23 -1.62
CA VAL A 14 -12.77 55.87 -1.38
C VAL A 14 -12.04 55.31 -2.60
N LEU A 15 -12.51 55.59 -3.83
CA LEU A 15 -11.82 55.18 -5.06
C LEU A 15 -10.51 55.95 -5.32
N VAL A 16 -10.46 57.24 -4.96
CA VAL A 16 -9.21 58.03 -5.03
C VAL A 16 -8.23 57.62 -3.91
N ALA A 17 -8.73 57.25 -2.73
CA ALA A 17 -7.89 56.67 -1.67
C ALA A 17 -7.36 55.26 -2.04
N PHE A 18 -8.15 54.44 -2.75
CA PHE A 18 -7.69 53.12 -3.21
C PHE A 18 -6.65 53.22 -4.33
N ALA A 19 -6.77 54.20 -5.24
CA ALA A 19 -5.77 54.47 -6.28
C ALA A 19 -4.46 55.06 -5.72
N LEU A 20 -4.50 55.75 -4.58
CA LEU A 20 -3.31 56.25 -3.89
C LEU A 20 -2.56 55.18 -3.07
N ILE A 21 -3.24 54.12 -2.63
CA ILE A 21 -2.59 52.97 -1.96
C ILE A 21 -1.81 52.10 -2.97
N PHE A 22 -2.23 52.09 -4.25
CA PHE A 22 -1.48 51.44 -5.34
C PHE A 22 -0.48 52.37 -6.05
N GLY A 23 -0.43 53.66 -5.74
CA GLY A 23 0.45 54.64 -6.38
C GLY A 23 1.72 55.01 -5.59
N LEU A 24 1.92 54.47 -4.38
CA LEU A 24 3.00 54.86 -3.46
C LEU A 24 3.83 53.67 -2.95
N ILE A 25 3.96 52.60 -3.74
CA ILE A 25 5.12 51.70 -3.67
C ILE A 25 5.95 51.96 -4.92
N GLY A 26 6.57 53.13 -4.94
CA GLY A 26 7.33 53.64 -6.08
C GLY A 26 8.33 54.68 -5.62
N CYS A 27 9.30 54.26 -4.78
CA CYS A 27 10.68 54.74 -4.78
C CYS A 27 11.45 54.04 -3.65
N GLY A 28 12.35 53.12 -4.00
CA GLY A 28 13.29 52.50 -3.07
C GLY A 28 13.56 51.01 -3.30
N GLY A 29 12.87 50.35 -4.23
CA GLY A 29 13.22 49.00 -4.66
C GLY A 29 14.40 49.07 -5.61
N THR A 30 15.53 48.49 -5.21
CA THR A 30 16.61 48.14 -6.11
C THR A 30 16.03 47.33 -7.27
N ASP A 31 16.29 47.78 -8.50
CA ASP A 31 16.03 47.04 -9.74
C ASP A 31 16.97 45.81 -9.81
N GLU A 32 16.86 44.89 -8.85
CA GLU A 32 17.45 43.56 -9.00
C GLU A 32 16.49 42.75 -9.87
N GLU A 33 16.94 42.41 -11.09
CA GLU A 33 16.28 41.37 -11.89
C GLU A 33 16.01 40.15 -11.01
N PRO A 34 14.85 39.46 -11.15
CA PRO A 34 14.60 38.24 -10.40
C PRO A 34 15.76 37.28 -10.63
N LYS A 35 16.56 37.04 -9.58
CA LYS A 35 17.70 36.17 -9.67
C LYS A 35 17.22 34.78 -10.05
N GLU A 36 17.68 34.27 -11.20
CA GLU A 36 17.42 32.90 -11.62
C GLU A 36 17.81 31.93 -10.49
N PRO A 37 16.90 31.02 -10.08
CA PRO A 37 17.18 30.13 -8.98
C PRO A 37 18.36 29.21 -9.34
N THR A 38 19.25 29.05 -8.36
CA THR A 38 20.38 28.13 -8.43
C THR A 38 19.91 26.69 -8.60
N LEU A 39 20.79 25.80 -9.05
CA LEU A 39 20.48 24.37 -9.14
C LEU A 39 20.04 23.81 -7.78
N GLN A 40 20.69 24.22 -6.69
CA GLN A 40 20.33 23.78 -5.34
C GLN A 40 18.90 24.21 -4.96
N GLU A 41 18.53 25.48 -5.19
CA GLU A 41 17.18 25.99 -4.91
C GLU A 41 16.11 25.28 -5.76
N LYS A 42 16.45 24.94 -7.01
CA LYS A 42 15.58 24.14 -7.89
C LYS A 42 15.36 22.73 -7.33
N LEU A 43 16.42 22.06 -6.86
CA LEU A 43 16.32 20.74 -6.24
C LEU A 43 15.52 20.77 -4.93
N GLU A 44 15.74 21.76 -4.07
CA GLU A 44 14.99 21.95 -2.82
C GLU A 44 13.50 22.19 -3.08
N THR A 45 13.20 23.03 -4.08
CA THR A 45 11.81 23.24 -4.52
C THR A 45 11.19 21.96 -5.07
N ALA A 46 11.93 21.20 -5.88
CA ALA A 46 11.46 19.95 -6.46
C ALA A 46 11.17 18.89 -5.38
N VAL A 47 12.08 18.66 -4.44
CA VAL A 47 11.84 17.70 -3.34
C VAL A 47 10.73 18.18 -2.39
N GLY A 48 10.59 19.50 -2.20
CA GLY A 48 9.49 20.13 -1.47
C GLY A 48 8.12 19.95 -2.16
N SER A 49 8.10 19.76 -3.48
CA SER A 49 6.87 19.52 -4.25
C SER A 49 6.35 18.09 -4.17
N ILE A 50 7.13 17.15 -3.64
CA ILE A 50 6.72 15.74 -3.51
C ILE A 50 5.50 15.67 -2.58
N VAL A 51 4.40 15.13 -3.13
CA VAL A 51 3.17 14.82 -2.41
C VAL A 51 3.07 13.31 -2.28
N MET A 52 2.86 12.84 -1.06
CA MET A 52 2.59 11.42 -0.76
C MET A 52 1.21 11.28 -0.13
N GLU A 53 0.64 10.08 -0.23
CA GLU A 53 -0.50 9.71 0.59
C GLU A 53 -0.15 9.77 2.08
N ASN A 54 -1.18 9.78 2.93
CA ASN A 54 -0.98 9.89 4.36
C ASN A 54 -0.29 8.64 4.94
N ILE A 55 0.97 8.78 5.32
CA ILE A 55 1.78 7.71 5.93
C ILE A 55 1.69 7.64 7.46
N ALA A 56 0.86 8.46 8.10
CA ALA A 56 0.78 8.52 9.57
C ALA A 56 0.08 7.30 10.19
N THR A 57 -0.63 6.48 9.40
CA THR A 57 -1.36 5.29 9.89
C THR A 57 -1.41 4.18 8.83
N LEU A 58 -0.29 3.82 8.22
CA LEU A 58 -0.26 2.81 7.16
C LEU A 58 -0.73 1.45 7.67
N SER A 59 -1.68 0.85 6.94
CA SER A 59 -2.18 -0.50 7.16
C SER A 59 -2.13 -1.39 5.92
N SER A 60 -1.65 -0.85 4.81
CA SER A 60 -1.33 -1.56 3.57
C SER A 60 -0.06 -0.96 2.95
N ASN A 61 0.50 -1.66 1.96
CA ASN A 61 1.59 -1.13 1.16
C ASN A 61 1.18 0.16 0.43
N LEU A 62 2.17 1.00 0.11
CA LEU A 62 1.96 2.29 -0.55
C LEU A 62 2.92 2.46 -1.73
N VAL A 63 2.38 2.70 -2.93
CA VAL A 63 3.19 3.06 -4.10
C VAL A 63 3.70 4.49 -3.96
N LEU A 64 4.98 4.69 -4.25
CA LEU A 64 5.67 5.97 -4.13
C LEU A 64 5.81 6.64 -5.50
N PRO A 65 5.83 7.97 -5.57
CA PRO A 65 6.09 8.67 -6.81
C PRO A 65 7.53 8.43 -7.28
N GLU A 66 7.70 8.26 -8.58
CA GLU A 66 9.01 8.02 -9.22
C GLU A 66 9.77 9.31 -9.52
N LYS A 67 9.03 10.42 -9.70
CA LYS A 67 9.61 11.71 -10.12
C LYS A 67 9.15 12.88 -9.26
N ALA A 68 10.07 13.80 -8.99
CA ALA A 68 9.80 15.10 -8.40
C ALA A 68 9.71 16.16 -9.50
N SER A 69 8.68 17.02 -9.45
CA SER A 69 8.38 18.03 -10.49
C SER A 69 8.30 17.49 -11.93
N GLY A 70 8.10 16.17 -12.10
CA GLY A 70 8.09 15.50 -13.41
C GLY A 70 9.46 15.37 -14.10
N GLU A 71 10.53 15.88 -13.51
CA GLU A 71 11.87 15.92 -14.12
C GLU A 71 12.86 14.99 -13.41
N TYR A 72 12.91 15.06 -12.08
CA TYR A 72 13.98 14.44 -11.29
C TYR A 72 13.55 13.06 -10.79
N ASP A 73 14.33 12.02 -11.10
CA ASP A 73 14.10 10.69 -10.54
C ASP A 73 14.35 10.70 -9.03
N ILE A 74 13.46 10.05 -8.29
CA ILE A 74 13.53 9.98 -6.82
C ILE A 74 14.16 8.66 -6.40
N VAL A 75 15.18 8.75 -5.55
CA VAL A 75 15.71 7.61 -4.81
C VAL A 75 15.09 7.59 -3.42
N TRP A 76 14.37 6.52 -3.11
CA TRP A 76 13.73 6.30 -1.82
C TRP A 76 14.59 5.45 -0.90
N THR A 77 14.72 5.88 0.35
CA THR A 77 15.29 5.08 1.43
C THR A 77 14.38 5.11 2.64
N ILE A 78 14.52 4.11 3.50
CA ILE A 78 13.78 4.01 4.75
C ILE A 78 14.76 3.74 5.89
N SER A 79 14.51 4.32 7.05
CA SER A 79 15.23 3.99 8.27
C SER A 79 15.09 2.51 8.58
N GLU A 80 16.13 1.88 9.12
CA GLU A 80 16.12 0.47 9.51
C GLU A 80 14.89 0.14 10.37
N SER A 81 14.08 -0.83 9.91
CA SER A 81 12.82 -1.23 10.53
C SER A 81 12.48 -2.65 10.11
N LYS A 82 11.94 -3.46 11.03
CA LYS A 82 11.37 -4.78 10.70
C LYS A 82 9.93 -4.71 10.17
N TYR A 83 9.33 -3.51 10.14
CA TYR A 83 7.91 -3.30 9.82
C TYR A 83 7.70 -2.53 8.52
N ALA A 84 8.75 -1.94 7.97
CA ALA A 84 8.67 -1.17 6.75
C ALA A 84 9.98 -1.27 5.98
N GLU A 85 9.89 -1.53 4.68
CA GLU A 85 11.02 -1.59 3.76
C GLU A 85 10.67 -0.94 2.43
N ILE A 86 11.69 -0.55 1.66
CA ILE A 86 11.51 -0.13 0.27
C ILE A 86 11.55 -1.38 -0.61
N GLY A 87 10.51 -1.55 -1.41
CA GLY A 87 10.47 -2.56 -2.46
C GLY A 87 9.95 -1.96 -3.77
N THR A 88 9.61 -2.83 -4.70
CA THR A 88 8.95 -2.48 -5.96
C THR A 88 7.69 -3.30 -6.13
N ASN A 89 6.72 -2.73 -6.84
CA ASN A 89 5.56 -3.46 -7.33
C ASN A 89 5.85 -4.06 -8.73
N ARG A 90 4.81 -4.64 -9.35
CA ARG A 90 4.94 -5.45 -10.57
C ARG A 90 5.34 -4.61 -11.78
N SER A 91 5.00 -3.32 -11.75
CA SER A 91 5.41 -2.37 -12.79
C SER A 91 6.84 -1.85 -12.58
N GLY A 92 7.51 -2.23 -11.51
CA GLY A 92 8.82 -1.72 -11.11
C GLY A 92 8.78 -0.40 -10.36
N ALA A 93 7.58 0.13 -10.05
CA ALA A 93 7.45 1.38 -9.31
C ALA A 93 7.85 1.15 -7.84
N PRO A 94 8.57 2.11 -7.21
CA PRO A 94 8.96 2.01 -5.82
C PRO A 94 7.73 2.00 -4.91
N MET A 95 7.80 1.26 -3.81
CA MET A 95 6.73 1.18 -2.83
C MET A 95 7.27 0.99 -1.42
N ILE A 96 6.52 1.48 -0.43
CA ILE A 96 6.68 1.06 0.96
C ILE A 96 5.96 -0.28 1.12
N LYS A 97 6.72 -1.32 1.44
CA LYS A 97 6.16 -2.59 1.90
C LYS A 97 6.09 -2.57 3.42
N ILE A 98 4.95 -2.98 3.98
CA ILE A 98 4.76 -2.98 5.43
C ILE A 98 4.42 -4.38 5.96
N SER A 99 4.95 -4.66 7.15
CA SER A 99 4.56 -5.80 7.99
C SER A 99 3.93 -5.23 9.25
N ARG A 100 2.67 -5.57 9.52
CA ARG A 100 1.94 -4.96 10.64
C ARG A 100 2.42 -5.53 11.98
N PRO A 101 2.71 -4.69 12.98
CA PRO A 101 3.07 -5.15 14.32
C PRO A 101 1.89 -5.85 15.00
N GLU A 102 2.22 -6.69 15.99
CA GLU A 102 1.21 -7.25 16.88
C GLU A 102 0.42 -6.15 17.60
N SER A 103 -0.82 -6.45 17.98
CA SER A 103 -1.70 -5.48 18.68
C SER A 103 -1.04 -4.87 19.92
N THR A 104 -0.26 -5.68 20.65
CA THR A 104 0.45 -5.28 21.88
C THR A 104 1.69 -4.42 21.63
N GLU A 105 2.23 -4.41 20.41
CA GLU A 105 3.44 -3.67 20.07
C GLU A 105 3.14 -2.19 19.72
N GLY A 106 1.88 -1.85 19.46
CA GLY A 106 1.44 -0.49 19.12
C GLY A 106 1.93 0.00 17.76
N TYR A 107 1.75 1.29 17.49
CA TYR A 107 2.24 1.93 16.26
C TYR A 107 3.76 1.91 16.19
N LYS A 108 4.31 1.63 15.01
CA LYS A 108 5.76 1.58 14.78
C LYS A 108 6.19 2.65 13.80
N LYS A 109 7.05 3.53 14.28
CA LYS A 109 7.60 4.66 13.52
C LYS A 109 8.64 4.18 12.51
N PHE A 110 8.68 4.84 11.36
CA PHE A 110 9.78 4.81 10.40
C PHE A 110 10.00 6.22 9.83
N VAL A 111 11.18 6.46 9.27
CA VAL A 111 11.47 7.67 8.49
C VAL A 111 11.71 7.26 7.06
N ILE A 112 11.00 7.88 6.13
CA ILE A 112 11.21 7.71 4.70
C ILE A 112 11.85 8.97 4.13
N THR A 113 12.87 8.77 3.29
CA THR A 113 13.65 9.86 2.70
C THR A 113 13.58 9.78 1.18
N ALA A 114 13.12 10.86 0.54
CA ALA A 114 13.28 11.07 -0.89
C ALA A 114 14.60 11.80 -1.12
N THR A 115 15.42 11.33 -2.06
CA THR A 115 16.61 12.04 -2.52
C THR A 115 16.55 12.21 -4.03
N ILE A 116 16.79 13.42 -4.49
CA ILE A 116 16.98 13.73 -5.91
C ILE A 116 18.39 14.27 -6.13
N SER A 117 18.93 14.05 -7.32
CA SER A 117 20.29 14.48 -7.67
C SER A 117 20.37 14.96 -9.11
N LYS A 118 21.20 15.97 -9.36
CA LYS A 118 21.54 16.45 -10.70
C LYS A 118 22.91 17.12 -10.68
N ASP A 119 23.77 16.77 -11.64
CA ASP A 119 25.11 17.34 -11.82
C ASP A 119 25.96 17.38 -10.53
N GLY A 120 25.83 16.34 -9.69
CA GLY A 120 26.54 16.21 -8.41
C GLY A 120 25.91 16.95 -7.22
N ALA A 121 24.93 17.83 -7.45
CA ALA A 121 24.12 18.43 -6.39
C ALA A 121 22.98 17.49 -5.97
N THR A 122 22.61 17.53 -4.69
CA THR A 122 21.54 16.70 -4.13
C THR A 122 20.61 17.51 -3.23
N ALA A 123 19.34 17.09 -3.17
CA ALA A 123 18.40 17.56 -2.17
C ALA A 123 17.58 16.37 -1.67
N SER A 124 17.23 16.41 -0.40
CA SER A 124 16.46 15.36 0.25
C SER A 124 15.34 15.94 1.10
N ARG A 125 14.31 15.13 1.30
CA ARG A 125 13.22 15.41 2.22
C ARG A 125 12.82 14.15 2.96
N GLU A 126 12.53 14.33 4.24
CA GLU A 126 12.12 13.25 5.12
C GLU A 126 10.67 13.40 5.53
N TRP A 127 10.01 12.27 5.74
CA TRP A 127 8.70 12.19 6.35
C TRP A 127 8.71 11.11 7.42
N GLU A 128 8.00 11.39 8.51
CA GLU A 128 7.74 10.40 9.54
C GLU A 128 6.47 9.63 9.20
N GLY A 129 6.57 8.31 9.13
CA GLY A 129 5.45 7.41 8.95
C GLY A 129 5.27 6.47 10.14
N TYR A 130 4.09 5.88 10.23
CA TYR A 130 3.77 4.88 11.24
C TYR A 130 3.00 3.71 10.66
N VAL A 131 3.47 2.51 10.97
CA VAL A 131 2.76 1.26 10.67
C VAL A 131 1.75 0.99 11.79
N LYS A 132 0.49 0.83 11.41
CA LYS A 132 -0.62 0.54 12.32
C LYS A 132 -0.58 -0.93 12.76
N PRO A 133 -0.66 -1.22 14.08
CA PRO A 133 -0.69 -2.60 14.58
C PRO A 133 -1.94 -3.34 14.12
N LEU A 134 -1.89 -4.67 14.19
CA LEU A 134 -3.06 -5.53 14.05
C LEU A 134 -4.15 -5.16 15.07
N ALA A 135 -5.40 -5.44 14.72
CA ALA A 135 -6.50 -5.28 15.67
C ALA A 135 -6.35 -6.31 16.81
N GLU A 136 -6.86 -5.97 17.99
CA GLU A 136 -6.89 -6.90 19.12
C GLU A 136 -7.67 -8.17 18.76
N GLY A 137 -7.15 -9.33 19.16
CA GLY A 137 -7.78 -10.64 18.92
C GLY A 137 -7.50 -11.26 17.55
N VAL A 138 -6.77 -10.59 16.65
CA VAL A 138 -6.27 -11.21 15.41
C VAL A 138 -5.22 -12.25 15.77
N LYS A 139 -5.38 -13.48 15.26
CA LYS A 139 -4.44 -14.59 15.47
C LYS A 139 -3.59 -14.81 14.22
N VAL A 140 -2.27 -14.70 14.35
CA VAL A 140 -1.32 -15.10 13.28
C VAL A 140 -1.20 -16.63 13.29
N LEU A 141 -1.61 -17.27 12.19
CA LEU A 141 -1.76 -18.73 12.10
C LEU A 141 -1.20 -19.27 10.78
N THR A 142 -0.80 -20.54 10.80
CA THR A 142 -0.57 -21.32 9.58
C THR A 142 -1.90 -21.79 8.98
N ALA A 143 -1.88 -22.36 7.78
CA ALA A 143 -3.05 -22.95 7.13
C ALA A 143 -3.75 -23.99 8.02
N ALA A 144 -3.00 -24.93 8.59
CA ALA A 144 -3.52 -25.90 9.56
C ALA A 144 -4.08 -25.21 10.82
N GLY A 145 -3.42 -24.15 11.30
CA GLY A 145 -3.91 -23.34 12.42
C GLY A 145 -5.26 -22.69 12.12
N VAL A 146 -5.44 -22.14 10.91
CA VAL A 146 -6.74 -21.60 10.47
C VAL A 146 -7.79 -22.70 10.42
N LYS A 147 -7.48 -23.88 9.87
CA LYS A 147 -8.42 -25.04 9.87
C LYS A 147 -8.80 -25.50 11.28
N ALA A 148 -7.91 -25.38 12.27
CA ALA A 148 -8.18 -25.72 13.65
C ALA A 148 -8.85 -24.61 14.48
N ALA A 149 -8.80 -23.35 14.04
CA ALA A 149 -9.34 -22.21 14.80
C ALA A 149 -10.87 -22.27 15.00
N GLU A 150 -11.39 -21.52 15.95
CA GLU A 150 -12.84 -21.41 16.14
C GLU A 150 -13.49 -20.68 14.96
N ILE A 151 -14.73 -21.06 14.61
CA ILE A 151 -15.52 -20.33 13.61
C ILE A 151 -15.67 -18.87 14.08
N ASN A 152 -15.57 -17.92 13.16
CA ASN A 152 -15.53 -16.47 13.37
C ASN A 152 -14.25 -15.94 14.06
N ALA A 153 -13.24 -16.77 14.33
CA ALA A 153 -11.96 -16.26 14.78
C ALA A 153 -11.37 -15.31 13.73
N SER A 154 -10.86 -14.16 14.18
CA SER A 154 -10.10 -13.26 13.31
C SER A 154 -8.68 -13.80 13.15
N VAL A 155 -8.28 -14.05 11.91
CA VAL A 155 -7.03 -14.73 11.57
C VAL A 155 -6.19 -13.87 10.64
N LEU A 156 -4.88 -14.09 10.69
CA LEU A 156 -3.89 -13.58 9.75
C LEU A 156 -3.04 -14.77 9.30
N ILE A 157 -2.93 -14.98 7.99
CA ILE A 157 -2.09 -16.02 7.40
C ILE A 157 -1.20 -15.41 6.31
N THR A 158 0.05 -15.84 6.27
CA THR A 158 0.97 -15.52 5.17
C THR A 158 1.26 -16.81 4.41
N GLY A 159 1.16 -16.75 3.09
CA GLY A 159 1.44 -17.91 2.25
C GLY A 159 1.47 -17.58 0.77
N LYS A 160 1.74 -18.58 -0.05
CA LYS A 160 1.83 -18.45 -1.50
C LYS A 160 0.49 -18.73 -2.14
N VAL A 161 0.13 -17.94 -3.15
CA VAL A 161 -1.13 -18.07 -3.87
C VAL A 161 -1.03 -19.22 -4.86
N LEU A 162 -1.79 -20.28 -4.63
CA LEU A 162 -1.78 -21.48 -5.46
C LEU A 162 -2.55 -21.28 -6.77
N ILE A 163 -3.81 -20.87 -6.65
CA ILE A 163 -4.72 -20.68 -7.78
C ILE A 163 -5.69 -19.54 -7.48
N VAL A 164 -6.07 -18.80 -8.52
CA VAL A 164 -6.98 -17.65 -8.44
C VAL A 164 -8.24 -17.93 -9.26
N CYS A 165 -9.39 -17.89 -8.60
CA CYS A 165 -10.71 -17.92 -9.22
C CYS A 165 -11.22 -16.48 -9.33
N LYS A 166 -11.00 -15.83 -10.49
CA LYS A 166 -11.12 -14.37 -10.72
C LYS A 166 -12.36 -13.65 -10.15
N SER A 167 -13.48 -14.35 -9.91
CA SER A 167 -14.72 -13.76 -9.38
C SER A 167 -15.18 -14.35 -8.04
N ALA A 168 -14.41 -15.23 -7.42
CA ALA A 168 -14.83 -15.99 -6.24
C ALA A 168 -13.83 -15.95 -5.09
N GLY A 169 -12.54 -16.07 -5.38
CA GLY A 169 -11.53 -16.23 -4.35
C GLY A 169 -10.24 -16.82 -4.87
N PHE A 170 -9.36 -17.21 -3.96
CA PHE A 170 -8.07 -17.80 -4.28
C PHE A 170 -7.61 -18.69 -3.13
N TRP A 171 -6.62 -19.54 -3.38
CA TRP A 171 -6.04 -20.42 -2.38
C TRP A 171 -4.71 -19.90 -1.92
N VAL A 172 -4.53 -19.81 -0.59
CA VAL A 172 -3.25 -19.51 0.04
C VAL A 172 -2.71 -20.80 0.64
N VAL A 173 -1.44 -21.09 0.35
CA VAL A 173 -0.75 -22.30 0.78
C VAL A 173 0.49 -21.94 1.58
N ASP A 174 0.69 -22.64 2.69
CA ASP A 174 1.96 -22.67 3.41
C ASP A 174 2.42 -24.13 3.59
N GLU A 175 3.48 -24.34 4.37
CA GLU A 175 4.04 -25.67 4.62
C GLU A 175 3.06 -26.64 5.32
N THR A 176 2.00 -26.13 5.93
CA THR A 176 1.03 -26.90 6.71
C THR A 176 -0.26 -27.21 5.95
N GLY A 177 -0.46 -26.62 4.78
CA GLY A 177 -1.60 -26.93 3.91
C GLY A 177 -2.14 -25.71 3.17
N ALA A 178 -3.41 -25.81 2.74
CA ALA A 178 -4.10 -24.81 1.94
C ALA A 178 -5.35 -24.28 2.64
N VAL A 179 -5.64 -23.00 2.47
CA VAL A 179 -6.88 -22.34 2.92
C VAL A 179 -7.47 -21.53 1.78
N TYR A 180 -8.79 -21.58 1.63
CA TYR A 180 -9.49 -20.76 0.66
C TYR A 180 -9.77 -19.37 1.22
N VAL A 181 -9.52 -18.34 0.40
CA VAL A 181 -9.85 -16.95 0.71
C VAL A 181 -11.04 -16.56 -0.15
N TYR A 182 -12.18 -16.31 0.50
CA TYR A 182 -13.42 -15.97 -0.17
C TYR A 182 -13.55 -14.47 -0.39
N GLY A 183 -13.65 -14.05 -1.65
CA GLY A 183 -13.75 -12.66 -2.05
C GLY A 183 -13.11 -12.39 -3.41
N ALA A 184 -13.41 -11.23 -3.99
CA ALA A 184 -12.76 -10.83 -5.24
C ALA A 184 -11.24 -10.69 -5.02
N PRO A 185 -10.40 -11.39 -5.80
CA PRO A 185 -8.94 -11.45 -5.58
C PRO A 185 -8.21 -10.13 -5.90
N GLY A 186 -8.83 -9.20 -6.64
CA GLY A 186 -8.16 -7.98 -7.09
C GLY A 186 -6.98 -8.30 -8.00
N ASP A 187 -5.80 -7.77 -7.65
CA ASP A 187 -4.55 -7.94 -8.40
C ASP A 187 -3.78 -9.21 -8.04
N VAL A 188 -4.29 -10.04 -7.12
CA VAL A 188 -3.65 -11.29 -6.70
C VAL A 188 -3.52 -12.28 -7.87
N GLN A 189 -2.35 -12.88 -8.01
CA GLN A 189 -2.02 -13.87 -9.04
C GLN A 189 -1.38 -15.12 -8.43
N PRO A 190 -1.43 -16.28 -9.13
CA PRO A 190 -0.66 -17.45 -8.73
C PRO A 190 0.82 -17.10 -8.57
N GLY A 191 1.44 -17.65 -7.53
CA GLY A 191 2.85 -17.44 -7.21
C GLY A 191 3.13 -16.24 -6.29
N ASP A 192 2.19 -15.30 -6.16
CA ASP A 192 2.32 -14.20 -5.18
C ASP A 192 2.45 -14.77 -3.76
N THR A 193 3.32 -14.19 -2.93
CA THR A 193 3.26 -14.36 -1.47
C THR A 193 2.41 -13.24 -0.90
N VAL A 194 1.36 -13.61 -0.18
CA VAL A 194 0.36 -12.69 0.36
C VAL A 194 0.18 -12.89 1.85
N THR A 195 -0.13 -11.80 2.54
CA THR A 195 -0.64 -11.79 3.90
C THR A 195 -2.14 -11.47 3.86
N VAL A 196 -2.95 -12.40 4.35
CA VAL A 196 -4.42 -12.32 4.34
C VAL A 196 -4.96 -12.27 5.76
N SER A 197 -5.74 -11.24 6.04
CA SER A 197 -6.52 -11.10 7.27
C SER A 197 -8.00 -11.33 7.00
N GLY A 198 -8.75 -11.84 7.97
CA GLY A 198 -10.20 -11.97 7.84
C GLY A 198 -10.79 -12.84 8.94
N ASN A 199 -12.03 -13.28 8.75
CA ASN A 199 -12.70 -14.16 9.70
C ASN A 199 -12.80 -15.57 9.14
N LYS A 200 -12.47 -16.57 9.96
CA LYS A 200 -12.71 -17.96 9.60
C LYS A 200 -14.21 -18.25 9.49
N THR A 201 -14.61 -18.94 8.44
CA THR A 201 -15.92 -19.61 8.32
C THR A 201 -15.77 -21.03 7.78
N VAL A 202 -16.89 -21.76 7.69
CA VAL A 202 -16.98 -23.05 7.01
C VAL A 202 -18.23 -23.08 6.13
N TYR A 203 -18.05 -23.35 4.84
CA TYR A 203 -19.14 -23.47 3.87
C TYR A 203 -19.09 -24.83 3.15
N TYR A 204 -20.13 -25.66 3.31
CA TYR A 204 -20.12 -27.06 2.81
C TYR A 204 -18.82 -27.82 3.12
N SER A 205 -18.36 -27.72 4.37
CA SER A 205 -17.11 -28.30 4.86
C SER A 205 -15.81 -27.68 4.33
N LEU A 206 -15.86 -26.73 3.40
CA LEU A 206 -14.68 -25.94 3.02
C LEU A 206 -14.41 -24.88 4.09
N VAL A 207 -13.18 -24.85 4.61
CA VAL A 207 -12.70 -23.76 5.47
C VAL A 207 -12.35 -22.55 4.60
N GLU A 208 -12.90 -21.39 4.96
CA GLU A 208 -12.71 -20.15 4.21
C GLU A 208 -12.30 -19.00 5.15
N ILE A 209 -11.57 -18.03 4.60
CA ILE A 209 -11.38 -16.70 5.20
C ILE A 209 -12.29 -15.72 4.46
N GLU A 210 -13.28 -15.15 5.17
CA GLU A 210 -14.20 -14.16 4.64
C GLU A 210 -13.80 -12.72 5.00
N LYS A 211 -14.34 -11.78 4.22
CA LYS A 211 -14.07 -10.33 4.31
C LYS A 211 -12.55 -10.05 4.32
N PRO A 212 -11.81 -10.57 3.33
CA PRO A 212 -10.38 -10.58 3.40
C PRO A 212 -9.79 -9.17 3.25
N GLY A 213 -8.86 -8.82 4.13
CA GLY A 213 -7.88 -7.77 3.89
C GLY A 213 -6.61 -8.42 3.35
N ILE A 214 -6.16 -8.01 2.16
CA ILE A 214 -5.07 -8.66 1.42
C ILE A 214 -3.91 -7.68 1.27
N VAL A 215 -2.71 -8.16 1.57
CA VAL A 215 -1.44 -7.49 1.26
C VAL A 215 -0.61 -8.43 0.40
N ILE A 216 -0.13 -7.94 -0.75
CA ILE A 216 0.84 -8.67 -1.58
C ILE A 216 2.24 -8.31 -1.08
N ASP A 217 2.90 -9.26 -0.43
CA ASP A 217 4.21 -9.07 0.17
C ASP A 217 5.31 -9.21 -0.89
N THR A 218 5.17 -10.23 -1.73
CA THR A 218 6.04 -10.50 -2.87
C THR A 218 5.20 -10.92 -4.06
N GLU A 219 5.41 -10.28 -5.20
CA GLU A 219 4.69 -10.62 -6.42
C GLU A 219 5.37 -11.80 -7.12
N GLY A 220 4.57 -12.75 -7.56
CA GLY A 220 4.96 -13.85 -8.43
C GLY A 220 4.83 -13.47 -9.91
N ASP A 221 5.27 -14.37 -10.77
CA ASP A 221 5.21 -14.22 -12.23
C ASP A 221 3.85 -14.61 -12.84
N GLY A 222 2.85 -14.90 -11.99
CA GLY A 222 1.54 -15.39 -12.41
C GLY A 222 1.46 -16.91 -12.58
N THR A 223 2.52 -17.64 -12.23
CA THR A 223 2.58 -19.10 -12.26
C THR A 223 2.85 -19.69 -10.88
N TYR A 224 2.50 -20.97 -10.71
CA TYR A 224 2.81 -21.72 -9.49
C TYR A 224 3.51 -23.04 -9.86
N PRO A 225 4.58 -23.44 -9.16
CA PRO A 225 5.30 -24.67 -9.46
C PRO A 225 4.57 -25.90 -8.89
N TYR A 226 3.43 -26.25 -9.50
CA TYR A 226 2.56 -27.34 -9.00
C TYR A 226 3.29 -28.67 -8.81
N ALA A 227 4.27 -28.97 -9.67
CA ALA A 227 5.05 -30.20 -9.59
C ALA A 227 5.89 -30.32 -8.30
N GLU A 228 6.24 -29.20 -7.66
CA GLU A 228 7.04 -29.20 -6.42
C GLU A 228 6.22 -29.58 -5.18
N ILE A 229 4.90 -29.40 -5.23
CA ILE A 229 3.99 -29.66 -4.10
C ILE A 229 3.03 -30.83 -4.37
N ALA A 230 3.03 -31.36 -5.60
CA ALA A 230 2.12 -32.41 -5.99
C ALA A 230 2.48 -33.73 -5.29
N THR A 231 1.50 -34.34 -4.62
CA THR A 231 1.62 -35.74 -4.18
C THR A 231 1.23 -36.66 -5.33
N VAL A 232 1.95 -37.77 -5.50
CA VAL A 232 1.56 -38.81 -6.47
C VAL A 232 0.37 -39.60 -5.94
N GLY A 233 -0.62 -39.85 -6.79
CA GLY A 233 -1.71 -40.77 -6.49
C GLY A 233 -2.38 -41.27 -7.77
N THR A 234 -3.53 -41.90 -7.60
CA THR A 234 -4.27 -42.60 -8.65
C THR A 234 -5.67 -42.00 -8.83
N VAL A 235 -6.38 -42.45 -9.87
CA VAL A 235 -7.79 -42.10 -10.07
C VAL A 235 -8.67 -42.60 -8.91
N ASP A 236 -8.35 -43.77 -8.33
CA ASP A 236 -9.09 -44.32 -7.19
C ASP A 236 -8.95 -43.44 -5.94
N ASP A 237 -7.77 -42.83 -5.72
CA ASP A 237 -7.55 -41.90 -4.61
C ASP A 237 -8.47 -40.67 -4.70
N ILE A 238 -8.70 -40.16 -5.92
CA ILE A 238 -9.64 -39.05 -6.16
C ILE A 238 -11.06 -39.46 -5.76
N PHE A 239 -11.51 -40.65 -6.17
CA PHE A 239 -12.85 -41.14 -5.83
C PHE A 239 -13.02 -41.46 -4.34
N ALA A 240 -11.92 -41.74 -3.64
CA ALA A 240 -11.92 -41.95 -2.20
C ALA A 240 -12.03 -40.64 -1.39
N PHE A 241 -11.75 -39.48 -2.00
CA PHE A 241 -11.85 -38.19 -1.31
C PHE A 241 -13.29 -37.87 -0.89
N LYS A 242 -13.43 -37.54 0.39
CA LYS A 242 -14.70 -37.13 0.97
C LYS A 242 -14.73 -35.62 1.01
N SER A 243 -15.79 -35.02 0.45
CA SER A 243 -16.04 -33.58 0.55
C SER A 243 -16.24 -33.11 1.99
N THR A 244 -16.56 -34.02 2.92
CA THR A 244 -16.69 -33.69 4.35
C THR A 244 -15.34 -33.57 5.07
N ASP A 245 -14.24 -33.99 4.44
CA ASP A 245 -12.91 -33.94 5.02
C ASP A 245 -12.16 -32.69 4.52
N GLN A 246 -11.93 -31.78 5.46
CA GLN A 246 -11.35 -30.45 5.22
C GLN A 246 -9.91 -30.53 4.69
N GLU A 247 -9.24 -31.66 4.89
CA GLU A 247 -7.87 -31.86 4.38
C GLU A 247 -7.84 -32.18 2.90
N ASN A 248 -8.95 -32.59 2.28
CA ASN A 248 -8.97 -32.88 0.84
C ASN A 248 -9.00 -31.63 -0.04
N TYR A 249 -9.29 -30.47 0.56
CA TYR A 249 -9.37 -29.21 -0.13
C TYR A 249 -7.98 -28.60 -0.39
N GLY A 250 -7.77 -28.09 -1.60
CA GLY A 250 -6.52 -27.43 -2.01
C GLY A 250 -5.33 -28.38 -2.21
N LYS A 251 -5.55 -29.70 -2.19
CA LYS A 251 -4.52 -30.69 -2.54
C LYS A 251 -4.15 -30.60 -4.02
N VAL A 252 -2.87 -30.70 -4.31
CA VAL A 252 -2.32 -30.83 -5.66
C VAL A 252 -1.81 -32.25 -5.82
N MET A 253 -2.21 -32.90 -6.92
CA MET A 253 -1.81 -34.27 -7.19
C MET A 253 -1.33 -34.45 -8.61
N THR A 254 -0.31 -35.28 -8.76
CA THR A 254 0.04 -35.91 -10.04
C THR A 254 -0.65 -37.25 -10.08
N ILE A 255 -1.44 -37.50 -11.13
CA ILE A 255 -2.16 -38.76 -11.31
C ILE A 255 -1.33 -39.69 -12.17
N GLU A 256 -0.98 -40.85 -11.62
CA GLU A 256 -0.34 -41.96 -12.32
C GLU A 256 -1.34 -43.11 -12.48
N GLY A 257 -1.33 -43.77 -13.64
CA GLY A 257 -2.25 -44.86 -13.97
C GLY A 257 -2.74 -44.80 -15.40
#